data_AF-A0A971KHD2-F1
#
_entry.id   AF-A0A971KHD2-F1
#
_cell.length_a   1.000
_cell.length_b   1.000
_cell.length_c   1.000
_cell.angle_alpha   90.00
_cell.angle_beta   90.00
_cell.angle_gamma   90.00
#
_symmetry.space_group_name_H-M   'P 1'
#
loop_
_entity.id
_entity.type
_entity.pdbx_description
1 polymer ?
#
loop_
_entity_poly.entity_id
_entity_poly.type
_entity_poly.pdbx_seq_one_letter_code
_entity_poly.pdbx_strand_id
1 'polypeptide(L)'
;MVKSLEIPKVETVEKVVRVYKKTESINETALQTEISTTKVRKILITMGLWSSPRSLQIQQLAEQGKSSAEIAETLKISVVMVQNYLPYEKGLYDEPQKSDTAMRSEKYRERNRTYAQKSQSREQQKPDALPVGQETAIPNEKKAHYAMQLHLELRDSQLKSMPANEAKILAKYGGVVKSISRDIIVPSSLALHQLHFLINVAFGWTNSHLHNFQLPEPLLQVLTEGRFLEIAPVFGYYLQFPSSTFHDAFWDEDYDESKSPRAWMRSKYLKQYKYGGFSEYWIENQAEIQDLAHRIPMLTVPPFRLKEKVKPRQVRFEDVSSREFLDAIAFDNGVPDALKESLRLSEILSLYPSDIEKEKATALSADTSAVGLYKHYRDIVVSEARQKRAPRDESTYTHAFRQMEKLQKKYEPNAVKPIATELHYRYDYGDGWEVDITLVREFGKDNQIVDNETAAKVIADRKPICIAKDGLHVLDDCGHVHGYIDMLRTIHEGDRNEAIEMREWARGQGWTGRDVSPKHMI
;
A
#
# COMPACT_ATOMS: atom_id res chain seq x y z
N MET A 1 -9.55 -9.66 -13.23
CA MET A 1 -8.95 -9.35 -14.54
C MET A 1 -7.49 -9.74 -14.50
N VAL A 2 -7.04 -10.42 -15.55
CA VAL A 2 -5.69 -10.98 -15.72
C VAL A 2 -4.66 -9.86 -15.58
N LYS A 3 -3.71 -9.98 -14.64
CA LYS A 3 -2.49 -9.15 -14.58
C LYS A 3 -1.82 -9.25 -15.94
N SER A 4 -1.90 -8.20 -16.75
CA SER A 4 -1.06 -8.06 -17.92
C SER A 4 0.37 -7.95 -17.43
N LEU A 5 1.14 -9.03 -17.59
CA LEU A 5 2.60 -9.01 -17.55
C LEU A 5 3.07 -7.88 -18.47
N GLU A 6 3.53 -6.77 -17.90
CA GLU A 6 4.10 -5.66 -18.67
C GLU A 6 5.23 -6.20 -19.55
N ILE A 7 5.06 -6.02 -20.85
CA ILE A 7 5.98 -6.45 -21.87
C ILE A 7 7.17 -5.46 -21.86
N PRO A 8 8.43 -5.92 -21.85
CA PRO A 8 9.59 -5.03 -21.80
C PRO A 8 9.69 -4.17 -23.07
N LYS A 9 10.18 -2.92 -22.93
CA LYS A 9 10.51 -2.01 -24.03
C LYS A 9 11.51 -2.64 -25.01
N VAL A 10 11.45 -2.32 -26.31
CA VAL A 10 12.39 -2.87 -27.32
C VAL A 10 13.84 -2.48 -26.96
N GLU A 11 14.06 -1.23 -26.56
CA GLU A 11 15.36 -0.72 -26.12
C GLU A 11 15.87 -1.43 -24.86
N THR A 12 14.96 -1.82 -23.96
CA THR A 12 15.27 -2.61 -22.76
C THR A 12 15.70 -4.03 -23.13
N VAL A 13 15.03 -4.66 -24.11
CA VAL A 13 15.44 -5.96 -24.65
C VAL A 13 16.80 -5.88 -25.31
N GLU A 14 17.04 -4.89 -26.17
CA GLU A 14 18.34 -4.70 -26.83
C GLU A 14 19.47 -4.44 -25.83
N LYS A 15 19.22 -3.62 -24.79
CA LYS A 15 20.17 -3.38 -23.69
C LYS A 15 20.49 -4.68 -22.96
N VAL A 16 19.48 -5.46 -22.58
CA VAL A 16 19.64 -6.77 -21.91
C VAL A 16 20.43 -7.74 -22.77
N VAL A 17 20.06 -7.90 -24.05
CA VAL A 17 20.75 -8.80 -24.99
C VAL A 17 22.22 -8.39 -25.17
N ARG A 18 22.49 -7.09 -25.33
CA ARG A 18 23.85 -6.56 -25.51
C ARG A 18 24.74 -6.78 -24.29
N VAL A 19 24.20 -6.55 -23.10
CA VAL A 19 24.93 -6.73 -21.84
C VAL A 19 25.11 -8.22 -21.52
N TYR A 20 24.09 -9.04 -21.75
CA TYR A 20 24.16 -10.48 -21.55
C TYR A 20 25.19 -11.15 -22.46
N LYS A 21 25.31 -10.74 -23.72
CA LYS A 21 26.37 -11.22 -24.64
C LYS A 21 27.80 -10.94 -24.15
N LYS A 22 27.99 -10.02 -23.19
CA LYS A 22 29.30 -9.70 -22.60
C LYS A 22 29.52 -10.37 -21.25
N THR A 23 28.45 -10.52 -20.46
CA THR A 23 28.53 -11.01 -19.08
C THR A 23 28.23 -12.50 -18.95
N GLU A 24 27.50 -13.08 -19.90
CA GLU A 24 26.98 -14.45 -19.91
C GLU A 24 26.28 -14.87 -18.59
N SER A 25 25.82 -13.88 -17.81
CA SER A 25 25.26 -14.04 -16.48
C SER A 25 24.00 -13.21 -16.34
N ILE A 26 22.91 -13.84 -15.92
CA ILE A 26 21.63 -13.16 -15.66
C ILE A 26 21.78 -12.15 -14.53
N ASN A 27 22.50 -12.50 -13.47
CA ASN A 27 22.64 -11.66 -12.28
C ASN A 27 23.49 -10.42 -12.58
N GLU A 28 24.59 -10.61 -13.30
CA GLU A 28 25.45 -9.49 -13.72
C GLU A 28 24.75 -8.61 -14.78
N THR A 29 23.97 -9.22 -15.68
CA THR A 29 23.14 -8.48 -16.63
C THR A 29 22.07 -7.67 -15.92
N ALA A 30 21.38 -8.24 -14.95
CA ALA A 30 20.38 -7.55 -14.14
C ALA A 30 20.99 -6.36 -13.39
N LEU A 31 22.18 -6.55 -12.83
CA LEU A 31 22.92 -5.51 -12.13
C LEU A 31 23.31 -4.35 -13.07
N GLN A 32 23.90 -4.65 -14.22
CA GLN A 32 24.35 -3.64 -15.18
C GLN A 32 23.22 -2.97 -15.98
N THR A 33 22.08 -3.64 -16.11
CA THR A 33 20.93 -3.09 -16.84
C THR A 33 19.91 -2.41 -15.95
N GLU A 34 20.02 -2.58 -14.62
CA GLU A 34 19.06 -2.13 -13.60
C GLU A 34 17.66 -2.75 -13.78
N ILE A 35 17.61 -3.99 -14.27
CA ILE A 35 16.39 -4.74 -14.54
C ILE A 35 16.35 -5.93 -13.60
N SER A 36 15.18 -6.30 -13.08
CA SER A 36 15.07 -7.45 -12.18
C SER A 36 15.58 -8.72 -12.86
N THR A 37 16.23 -9.60 -12.08
CA THR A 37 16.75 -10.89 -12.57
C THR A 37 15.67 -11.74 -13.22
N THR A 38 14.44 -11.67 -12.72
CA THR A 38 13.25 -12.30 -13.30
C THR A 38 12.92 -11.74 -14.69
N LYS A 39 12.93 -10.41 -14.86
CA LYS A 39 12.63 -9.75 -16.14
C LYS A 39 13.77 -9.96 -17.15
N VAL A 40 15.03 -9.89 -16.73
CA VAL A 40 16.19 -10.26 -17.54
C VAL A 40 16.10 -11.71 -18.02
N ARG A 41 15.85 -12.65 -17.10
CA ARG A 41 15.70 -14.07 -17.42
C ARG A 41 14.59 -14.28 -18.46
N LYS A 42 13.43 -13.68 -18.25
CA LYS A 42 12.28 -13.83 -19.13
C LYS A 42 12.51 -13.21 -20.51
N ILE A 43 13.20 -12.07 -20.59
CA ILE A 43 13.67 -11.47 -21.85
C ILE A 43 14.60 -12.44 -22.59
N LEU A 44 15.62 -12.98 -21.92
CA LEU A 44 16.61 -13.85 -22.55
C LEU A 44 16.02 -15.19 -23.01
N ILE A 45 15.08 -15.75 -22.24
CA ILE A 45 14.29 -16.92 -22.64
C ILE A 45 13.46 -16.60 -23.89
N THR A 46 12.78 -15.45 -23.91
CA THR A 46 11.95 -15.03 -25.05
C THR A 46 12.79 -14.81 -26.31
N MET A 47 14.03 -14.33 -26.18
CA MET A 47 14.97 -14.15 -27.28
C MET A 47 15.75 -15.41 -27.66
N GLY A 48 15.54 -16.54 -26.95
CA GLY A 48 16.26 -17.79 -27.19
C GLY A 48 17.75 -17.76 -26.84
N LEU A 49 18.18 -16.82 -26.00
CA LEU A 49 19.59 -16.59 -25.63
C LEU A 49 20.00 -17.22 -24.31
N TRP A 50 19.03 -17.65 -23.51
CA TRP A 50 19.28 -18.34 -22.25
C TRP A 50 18.30 -19.48 -22.07
N SER A 51 18.83 -20.62 -21.63
CA SER A 51 18.05 -21.77 -21.19
C SER A 51 18.75 -22.46 -20.04
N SER A 52 17.99 -23.22 -19.26
CA SER A 52 18.47 -24.16 -18.27
C SER A 52 17.72 -25.49 -18.43
N PRO A 53 18.22 -26.60 -17.86
CA PRO A 53 17.48 -27.87 -17.87
C PRO A 53 16.04 -27.73 -17.34
N ARG A 54 15.85 -26.86 -16.34
CA ARG A 54 14.53 -26.56 -15.75
C ARG A 54 13.64 -25.74 -16.70
N SER A 55 14.18 -24.71 -17.34
CA SER A 55 13.40 -23.87 -18.26
C SER A 55 12.97 -24.65 -19.51
N LEU A 56 13.82 -25.57 -19.98
CA LEU A 56 13.51 -26.46 -21.10
C LEU A 56 12.39 -27.44 -20.75
N GLN A 57 12.40 -28.02 -19.54
CA GLN A 57 11.29 -28.87 -19.06
C GLN A 57 9.96 -28.11 -18.97
N ILE A 58 9.99 -26.86 -18.49
CA ILE A 58 8.80 -26.00 -18.40
C ILE A 58 8.29 -25.65 -19.81
N GLN A 59 9.18 -25.30 -20.74
CA GLN A 59 8.81 -25.01 -22.13
C GLN A 59 8.22 -26.23 -22.83
N GLN A 60 8.83 -27.41 -22.70
CA GLN A 60 8.31 -28.65 -23.29
C GLN A 60 6.91 -29.00 -22.80
N LEU A 61 6.64 -28.82 -21.50
CA LEU A 61 5.31 -29.08 -20.94
C LEU A 61 4.28 -28.02 -21.39
N ALA A 62 4.69 -26.77 -21.57
CA ALA A 62 3.84 -25.72 -22.11
C ALA A 62 3.55 -25.91 -23.61
N GLU A 63 4.53 -26.35 -24.40
CA GLU A 63 4.38 -26.72 -25.82
C GLU A 63 3.41 -27.90 -26.01
N GLN A 64 3.28 -28.77 -25.00
CA GLN A 64 2.27 -29.83 -24.94
C GLN A 64 0.86 -29.31 -24.57
N GLY A 65 0.69 -27.99 -24.40
CA GLY A 65 -0.59 -27.35 -24.11
C GLY A 65 -1.00 -27.35 -22.64
N LYS A 66 -0.11 -27.73 -21.71
CA LYS A 66 -0.40 -27.69 -20.27
C LYS A 66 -0.42 -26.25 -19.76
N SER A 67 -1.36 -25.94 -18.88
CA SER A 67 -1.43 -24.66 -18.18
C SER A 67 -0.30 -24.49 -17.15
N SER A 68 0.00 -23.25 -16.77
CA SER A 68 1.04 -22.98 -15.77
C SER A 68 0.77 -23.64 -14.42
N ALA A 69 -0.50 -23.87 -14.07
CA ALA A 69 -0.90 -24.59 -12.86
C ALA A 69 -0.60 -26.10 -12.97
N GLU A 70 -0.90 -26.72 -14.11
CA GLU A 70 -0.62 -28.15 -14.35
C GLU A 70 0.89 -28.42 -14.47
N ILE A 71 1.65 -27.49 -15.05
CA ILE A 71 3.12 -27.56 -15.10
C ILE A 71 3.71 -27.45 -13.69
N ALA A 72 3.20 -26.51 -12.89
CA ALA A 72 3.59 -26.30 -11.51
C ALA A 72 3.35 -27.56 -10.66
N GLU A 73 2.18 -28.18 -10.82
CA GLU A 73 1.83 -29.44 -10.17
C GLU A 73 2.74 -30.60 -10.62
N THR A 74 2.95 -30.76 -11.94
CA THR A 74 3.79 -31.81 -12.51
C THR A 74 5.23 -31.73 -12.02
N LEU A 75 5.78 -30.51 -11.96
CA LEU A 75 7.17 -30.26 -11.60
C LEU A 75 7.38 -29.97 -10.10
N LYS A 76 6.30 -29.96 -9.32
CA LYS A 76 6.26 -29.62 -7.89
C LYS A 76 6.94 -28.28 -7.58
N ILE A 77 6.57 -27.24 -8.32
CA ILE A 77 7.05 -25.86 -8.16
C ILE A 77 5.88 -24.88 -8.16
N SER A 78 6.12 -23.64 -7.77
CA SER A 78 5.07 -22.61 -7.79
C SER A 78 4.68 -22.20 -9.21
N VAL A 79 3.42 -21.80 -9.38
CA VAL A 79 2.89 -21.26 -10.65
C VAL A 79 3.68 -20.02 -11.08
N VAL A 80 4.10 -19.20 -10.12
CA VAL A 80 4.95 -18.02 -10.35
C VAL A 80 6.31 -18.43 -10.90
N MET A 81 6.93 -19.49 -10.36
CA MET A 81 8.17 -20.03 -10.91
C MET A 81 7.98 -20.48 -12.36
N VAL A 82 6.90 -21.19 -12.68
CA VAL A 82 6.55 -21.57 -14.06
C VAL A 82 6.44 -20.34 -14.96
N GLN A 83 5.70 -19.31 -14.54
CA GLN A 83 5.51 -18.07 -15.30
C GLN A 83 6.81 -17.28 -15.52
N ASN A 84 7.79 -17.41 -14.63
CA ASN A 84 9.11 -16.78 -14.74
C ASN A 84 10.04 -17.50 -15.74
N TYR A 85 9.76 -18.76 -16.08
CA TYR A 85 10.52 -19.55 -17.05
C TYR A 85 9.81 -19.71 -18.41
N LEU A 86 8.62 -19.14 -18.57
CA LEU A 86 7.89 -19.08 -19.85
C LEU A 86 8.22 -17.79 -20.63
N PRO A 87 8.30 -17.83 -21.97
CA PRO A 87 8.52 -16.65 -22.81
C PRO A 87 7.33 -15.67 -22.72
N TYR A 88 7.52 -14.42 -23.15
CA TYR A 88 6.42 -13.46 -23.27
C TYR A 88 5.44 -13.88 -24.39
N GLU A 89 4.14 -13.85 -24.10
CA GLU A 89 3.06 -14.27 -25.03
C GLU A 89 2.57 -13.16 -25.99
N LYS A 90 2.92 -11.88 -25.74
CA LYS A 90 2.50 -10.72 -26.57
C LYS A 90 3.70 -9.81 -26.89
N GLY A 91 3.68 -9.21 -28.09
CA GLY A 91 4.78 -8.42 -28.67
C GLY A 91 5.09 -7.09 -27.96
N LEU A 92 6.34 -6.63 -28.15
CA LEU A 92 7.00 -5.51 -27.46
C LEU A 92 6.35 -4.15 -27.75
N TYR A 93 5.91 -3.41 -26.72
CA TYR A 93 5.45 -2.02 -26.84
C TYR A 93 6.23 -1.11 -25.87
N ASP A 94 6.58 0.09 -26.35
CA ASP A 94 7.30 1.13 -25.62
C ASP A 94 6.35 2.18 -25.04
N GLU A 95 6.27 2.35 -23.71
CA GLU A 95 5.64 3.52 -23.09
C GLU A 95 6.67 4.53 -22.56
N PRO A 96 6.69 5.79 -23.04
CA PRO A 96 7.78 6.74 -22.77
C PRO A 96 7.83 7.33 -21.35
N GLN A 97 6.83 7.18 -20.48
CA GLN A 97 6.82 7.78 -19.13
C GLN A 97 6.57 6.73 -18.02
N LYS A 98 7.41 6.74 -16.98
CA LYS A 98 7.20 5.95 -15.75
C LYS A 98 6.14 6.63 -14.87
N SER A 99 5.24 5.86 -14.26
CA SER A 99 4.31 6.38 -13.25
C SER A 99 5.05 6.84 -11.98
N ASP A 100 4.46 7.75 -11.21
CA ASP A 100 5.04 8.23 -9.94
C ASP A 100 5.32 7.08 -8.96
N THR A 101 4.42 6.11 -8.90
CA THR A 101 4.57 4.86 -8.13
C THR A 101 5.81 4.08 -8.55
N ALA A 102 6.02 3.89 -9.86
CA ALA A 102 7.18 3.14 -10.37
C ALA A 102 8.50 3.85 -10.03
N MET A 103 8.55 5.18 -10.14
CA MET A 103 9.71 5.97 -9.73
C MET A 103 9.97 5.87 -8.22
N ARG A 104 8.93 5.85 -7.38
CA ARG A 104 9.05 5.71 -5.92
C ARG A 104 9.62 4.36 -5.51
N SER A 105 9.07 3.28 -6.05
CA SER A 105 9.56 1.91 -5.78
C SER A 105 11.04 1.76 -6.16
N GLU A 106 11.46 2.35 -7.28
CA GLU A 106 12.86 2.39 -7.71
C GLU A 106 13.77 3.16 -6.74
N LYS A 107 13.41 4.41 -6.42
CA LYS A 107 14.13 5.23 -5.42
C LYS A 107 14.22 4.52 -4.07
N TYR A 108 13.16 3.82 -3.68
CA TYR A 108 13.11 3.12 -2.41
C TYR A 108 14.07 1.91 -2.38
N ARG A 109 14.05 1.08 -3.43
CA ARG A 109 15.01 -0.03 -3.57
C ARG A 109 16.45 0.46 -3.56
N GLU A 110 16.71 1.62 -4.17
CA GLU A 110 18.02 2.26 -4.13
C GLU A 110 18.43 2.71 -2.72
N ARG A 111 17.52 3.35 -1.96
CA ARG A 111 17.75 3.73 -0.55
C ARG A 111 18.11 2.53 0.31
N ASN A 112 17.35 1.44 0.20
CA ASN A 112 17.60 0.20 0.94
C ASN A 112 18.95 -0.44 0.60
N ARG A 113 19.26 -0.59 -0.70
CA ARG A 113 20.54 -1.14 -1.16
C ARG A 113 21.72 -0.30 -0.67
N THR A 114 21.60 1.03 -0.78
CA THR A 114 22.64 1.95 -0.32
C THR A 114 22.88 1.84 1.18
N TYR A 115 21.80 1.74 1.98
CA TYR A 115 21.91 1.55 3.42
C TYR A 115 22.47 0.16 3.79
N ALA A 116 22.07 -0.91 3.10
CA ALA A 116 22.59 -2.26 3.30
C ALA A 116 24.10 -2.32 3.02
N GLN A 117 24.58 -1.70 1.94
CA GLN A 117 26.00 -1.60 1.62
C GLN A 117 26.79 -0.80 2.67
N LYS A 118 26.24 0.33 3.15
CA LYS A 118 26.84 1.17 4.21
C LYS A 118 26.84 0.50 5.59
N SER A 119 25.90 -0.40 5.87
CA SER A 119 25.80 -1.10 7.16
C SER A 119 26.71 -2.33 7.22
N GLN A 120 26.90 -3.06 6.11
CA GLN A 120 27.89 -4.15 6.02
C GLN A 120 29.33 -3.66 6.23
N SER A 121 29.65 -2.43 5.82
CA SER A 121 30.94 -1.78 6.08
C SER A 121 31.08 -1.26 7.53
N ARG A 122 29.96 -1.03 8.23
CA ARG A 122 29.94 -0.62 9.65
C ARG A 122 29.93 -1.79 10.63
N GLU A 123 29.64 -3.03 10.20
CA GLU A 123 29.70 -4.21 11.08
C GLU A 123 31.10 -4.55 11.61
N GLN A 124 32.14 -3.82 11.20
CA GLN A 124 33.48 -3.87 11.81
C GLN A 124 33.76 -2.78 12.86
N GLN A 125 32.83 -1.84 13.12
CA GLN A 125 32.95 -0.85 14.19
C GLN A 125 31.58 -0.52 14.79
N LYS A 126 31.34 -0.92 16.04
CA LYS A 126 30.19 -0.41 16.83
C LYS A 126 30.38 1.09 17.11
N PRO A 127 29.29 1.86 17.02
CA PRO A 127 29.06 2.83 18.08
C PRO A 127 27.60 2.92 18.55
N ASP A 128 27.50 3.55 19.73
CA ASP A 128 26.39 3.68 20.65
C ASP A 128 25.18 4.51 20.18
N ALA A 129 24.13 4.37 20.98
CA ALA A 129 22.88 5.11 20.95
C ALA A 129 23.04 6.64 20.86
N LEU A 130 22.13 7.27 20.12
CA LEU A 130 22.06 8.72 19.92
C LEU A 130 20.60 9.22 20.03
N PRO A 131 20.38 10.52 20.30
CA PRO A 131 19.50 10.97 21.38
C PRO A 131 18.06 11.22 20.95
N VAL A 132 17.18 11.16 21.94
CA VAL A 132 15.78 11.58 21.86
C VAL A 132 15.73 13.10 21.75
N GLY A 133 15.30 13.61 20.60
CA GLY A 133 14.95 15.02 20.41
C GLY A 133 13.68 15.38 21.18
N GLN A 134 13.70 16.51 21.88
CA GLN A 134 12.52 17.13 22.50
C GLN A 134 11.71 17.86 21.43
N GLU A 135 10.44 17.52 21.27
CA GLU A 135 9.48 18.28 20.47
C GLU A 135 8.50 18.99 21.41
N THR A 136 8.33 20.29 21.17
CA THR A 136 7.49 21.21 21.92
C THR A 136 6.01 21.02 21.55
N ALA A 137 5.16 20.85 22.57
CA ALA A 137 3.73 20.71 22.41
C ALA A 137 3.05 22.08 22.16
N ILE A 138 2.20 22.15 21.13
CA ILE A 138 1.18 23.19 20.98
C ILE A 138 -0.18 22.50 21.17
N PRO A 139 -1.07 22.98 22.06
CA PRO A 139 -2.31 22.28 22.38
C PRO A 139 -3.47 22.72 21.49
N ASN A 140 -4.16 21.75 20.87
CA ASN A 140 -5.62 21.69 20.84
C ASN A 140 -6.14 20.44 20.09
N GLU A 141 -6.47 19.39 20.84
CA GLU A 141 -7.53 18.46 20.45
C GLU A 141 -8.41 18.25 21.70
N LYS A 142 -9.69 18.65 21.60
CA LYS A 142 -10.66 18.66 22.72
C LYS A 142 -11.31 17.30 23.00
N LYS A 143 -10.85 16.20 22.37
CA LYS A 143 -11.34 14.85 22.66
C LYS A 143 -10.42 14.19 23.69
N ALA A 144 -11.00 13.55 24.71
CA ALA A 144 -10.25 12.85 25.75
C ALA A 144 -9.30 11.82 25.10
N HIS A 145 -8.01 11.90 25.43
CA HIS A 145 -7.00 10.99 24.88
C HIS A 145 -7.13 9.62 25.56
N TYR A 146 -7.37 8.59 24.76
CA TYR A 146 -7.46 7.20 25.21
C TYR A 146 -6.60 6.32 24.31
N ALA A 147 -6.35 5.07 24.71
CA ALA A 147 -5.57 4.12 23.94
C ALA A 147 -6.43 2.97 23.41
N MET A 148 -6.01 2.39 22.29
CA MET A 148 -6.62 1.24 21.65
C MET A 148 -5.60 0.11 21.56
N GLN A 149 -5.98 -1.10 21.91
CA GLN A 149 -5.21 -2.30 21.57
C GLN A 149 -5.71 -2.85 20.24
N LEU A 150 -4.82 -2.91 19.25
CA LEU A 150 -5.08 -3.53 17.96
C LEU A 150 -4.36 -4.87 17.87
N HIS A 151 -5.05 -5.86 17.32
CA HIS A 151 -4.45 -7.10 16.83
C HIS A 151 -4.28 -6.96 15.32
N LEU A 152 -3.04 -7.11 14.84
CA LEU A 152 -2.69 -7.11 13.43
C LEU A 152 -2.33 -8.55 13.03
N GLU A 153 -3.09 -9.17 12.15
CA GLU A 153 -2.83 -10.53 11.67
C GLU A 153 -2.58 -10.52 10.17
N LEU A 154 -1.46 -11.12 9.73
CA LEU A 154 -1.17 -11.28 8.32
C LEU A 154 -2.05 -12.42 7.77
N ARG A 155 -2.87 -12.12 6.76
CA ARG A 155 -3.71 -13.12 6.12
C ARG A 155 -2.87 -14.22 5.47
N ASP A 156 -3.45 -15.41 5.36
CA ASP A 156 -2.80 -16.64 4.84
C ASP A 156 -1.57 -17.14 5.63
N SER A 157 -1.28 -16.55 6.80
CA SER A 157 -0.16 -16.97 7.65
C SER A 157 -0.54 -17.97 8.75
N GLN A 158 -1.83 -18.32 8.88
CA GLN A 158 -2.31 -19.25 9.89
C GLN A 158 -1.84 -20.68 9.62
N LEU A 159 -1.04 -21.24 10.55
CA LEU A 159 -0.45 -22.58 10.39
C LEU A 159 -1.50 -23.69 10.22
N LYS A 160 -2.68 -23.52 10.80
CA LYS A 160 -3.76 -24.52 10.78
C LYS A 160 -4.51 -24.57 9.44
N SER A 161 -4.48 -23.50 8.65
CA SER A 161 -5.20 -23.39 7.38
C SER A 161 -4.32 -23.63 6.16
N MET A 162 -2.99 -23.76 6.34
CA MET A 162 -2.03 -23.94 5.25
C MET A 162 -1.52 -25.40 5.13
N PRO A 163 -0.92 -25.78 3.99
CA PRO A 163 -0.32 -27.11 3.81
C PRO A 163 0.72 -27.46 4.88
N ALA A 164 0.71 -28.71 5.36
CA ALA A 164 1.53 -29.13 6.51
C ALA A 164 3.05 -28.95 6.30
N ASN A 165 3.54 -29.12 5.07
CA ASN A 165 4.93 -28.86 4.71
C ASN A 165 5.28 -27.38 4.83
N GLU A 166 4.39 -26.48 4.42
CA GLU A 166 4.57 -25.03 4.53
C GLU A 166 4.46 -24.57 5.98
N ALA A 167 3.47 -25.06 6.72
CA ALA A 167 3.30 -24.78 8.15
C ALA A 167 4.56 -25.16 8.95
N LYS A 168 5.20 -26.28 8.62
CA LYS A 168 6.45 -26.72 9.26
C LYS A 168 7.60 -25.74 9.01
N ILE A 169 7.76 -25.26 7.77
CA ILE A 169 8.80 -24.27 7.42
C ILE A 169 8.54 -22.96 8.16
N LEU A 170 7.31 -22.47 8.11
CA LEU A 170 6.95 -21.20 8.72
C LEU A 170 7.06 -21.24 10.25
N ALA A 171 6.66 -22.34 10.88
CA ALA A 171 6.83 -22.52 12.32
C ALA A 171 8.31 -22.57 12.73
N LYS A 172 9.11 -23.36 11.99
CA LYS A 172 10.51 -23.62 12.34
C LYS A 172 11.43 -22.43 12.06
N TYR A 173 11.34 -21.83 10.88
CA TYR A 173 12.28 -20.79 10.43
C TYR A 173 11.66 -19.39 10.46
N GLY A 174 10.34 -19.28 10.36
CA GLY A 174 9.62 -18.03 10.54
C GLY A 174 9.29 -17.70 12.00
N GLY A 175 9.51 -18.64 12.92
CA GLY A 175 9.23 -18.47 14.35
C GLY A 175 7.75 -18.30 14.67
N VAL A 176 6.88 -18.92 13.87
CA VAL A 176 5.42 -18.78 13.98
C VAL A 176 4.83 -19.89 14.84
N VAL A 177 3.92 -19.52 15.75
CA VAL A 177 3.20 -20.45 16.64
C VAL A 177 1.77 -20.66 16.16
N LYS A 178 1.10 -19.61 15.72
CA LYS A 178 -0.28 -19.61 15.21
C LYS A 178 -0.37 -18.94 13.84
N SER A 179 0.07 -17.69 13.76
CA SER A 179 0.06 -16.83 12.56
C SER A 179 1.05 -15.70 12.71
N ILE A 180 1.48 -15.08 11.61
CA ILE A 180 2.33 -13.89 11.72
C ILE A 180 1.45 -12.73 12.19
N SER A 181 1.63 -12.29 13.43
CA SER A 181 0.76 -11.28 14.04
C SER A 181 1.47 -10.34 15.01
N ARG A 182 0.87 -9.19 15.29
CA ARG A 182 1.38 -8.15 16.20
C ARG A 182 0.23 -7.63 17.06
N ASP A 183 0.43 -7.62 18.37
CA ASP A 183 -0.47 -6.92 19.29
C ASP A 183 0.17 -5.58 19.67
N ILE A 184 -0.53 -4.49 19.38
CA ILE A 184 -0.03 -3.13 19.57
C ILE A 184 -1.03 -2.31 20.37
N ILE A 185 -0.52 -1.47 21.28
CA ILE A 185 -1.32 -0.43 21.94
C ILE A 185 -0.95 0.91 21.30
N VAL A 186 -1.95 1.65 20.82
CA VAL A 186 -1.80 2.89 20.07
C VAL A 186 -2.67 4.00 20.65
N PRO A 187 -2.29 5.28 20.49
CA PRO A 187 -3.19 6.40 20.79
C PRO A 187 -4.42 6.37 19.87
N SER A 188 -5.62 6.63 20.40
CA SER A 188 -6.84 6.69 19.59
C SER A 188 -6.89 7.85 18.58
N SER A 189 -5.98 8.82 18.74
CA SER A 189 -5.77 9.95 17.83
C SER A 189 -4.78 9.63 16.69
N LEU A 190 -4.21 8.41 16.63
CA LEU A 190 -3.35 8.01 15.52
C LEU A 190 -4.17 8.05 14.21
N ALA A 191 -3.64 8.67 13.15
CA ALA A 191 -4.29 8.63 11.83
C ALA A 191 -4.00 7.30 11.11
N LEU A 192 -4.88 6.87 10.20
CA LEU A 192 -4.64 5.69 9.36
C LEU A 192 -3.33 5.81 8.56
N HIS A 193 -3.01 7.01 8.07
CA HIS A 193 -1.73 7.31 7.43
C HIS A 193 -0.53 6.99 8.34
N GLN A 194 -0.61 7.31 9.63
CA GLN A 194 0.44 6.98 10.59
C GLN A 194 0.46 5.47 10.90
N LEU A 195 -0.72 4.85 10.97
CA LEU A 195 -0.84 3.41 11.16
C LEU A 195 -0.18 2.63 10.02
N HIS A 196 -0.25 3.11 8.78
CA HIS A 196 0.47 2.53 7.64
C HIS A 196 1.97 2.40 7.89
N PHE A 197 2.63 3.48 8.31
CA PHE A 197 4.07 3.44 8.65
C PHE A 197 4.37 2.53 9.84
N LEU A 198 3.47 2.50 10.84
CA LEU A 198 3.59 1.61 11.98
C LEU A 198 3.52 0.13 11.54
N ILE A 199 2.54 -0.23 10.71
CA ILE A 199 2.38 -1.58 10.15
C ILE A 199 3.63 -1.98 9.38
N ASN A 200 4.14 -1.10 8.51
CA ASN A 200 5.37 -1.35 7.76
C ASN A 200 6.54 -1.69 8.69
N VAL A 201 6.78 -0.87 9.72
CA VAL A 201 7.84 -1.12 10.70
C VAL A 201 7.61 -2.41 11.51
N ALA A 202 6.36 -2.73 11.84
CA ALA A 202 5.99 -3.91 12.63
C ALA A 202 6.15 -5.23 11.86
N PHE A 203 5.86 -5.22 10.55
CA PHE A 203 6.04 -6.39 9.68
C PHE A 203 7.42 -6.46 9.03
N GLY A 204 8.18 -5.37 9.03
CA GLY A 204 9.51 -5.28 8.44
C GLY A 204 9.50 -4.81 6.99
N TRP A 205 8.34 -4.40 6.49
CA TRP A 205 8.20 -3.67 5.24
C TRP A 205 8.70 -2.26 5.37
N THR A 206 8.67 -1.62 4.22
CA THR A 206 9.65 -0.62 3.88
C THR A 206 8.93 0.51 3.12
N ASN A 207 7.59 0.45 2.97
CA ASN A 207 6.79 1.51 2.35
C ASN A 207 7.24 1.78 0.89
N SER A 208 7.68 0.74 0.18
CA SER A 208 8.09 0.80 -1.22
C SER A 208 6.93 0.70 -2.21
N HIS A 209 5.76 0.35 -1.70
CA HIS A 209 4.60 -0.02 -2.50
C HIS A 209 3.35 0.81 -2.17
N LEU A 210 2.34 0.67 -3.03
CA LEU A 210 1.01 1.20 -2.76
C LEU A 210 0.31 0.39 -1.68
N HIS A 211 -0.60 1.07 -0.99
CA HIS A 211 -1.42 0.50 0.06
C HIS A 211 -2.79 1.16 0.10
N ASN A 212 -3.71 0.52 0.81
CA ASN A 212 -4.95 1.15 1.22
C ASN A 212 -5.49 0.53 2.51
N PHE A 213 -6.41 1.25 3.15
CA PHE A 213 -7.27 0.73 4.21
C PHE A 213 -8.67 0.54 3.65
N GLN A 214 -9.32 -0.56 4.02
CA GLN A 214 -10.67 -0.89 3.58
C GLN A 214 -11.52 -1.32 4.77
N LEU A 215 -12.81 -1.04 4.67
CA LEU A 215 -13.80 -1.62 5.58
C LEU A 215 -14.06 -3.08 5.22
N PRO A 216 -14.55 -3.90 6.16
CA PRO A 216 -15.19 -5.16 5.84
C PRO A 216 -16.28 -4.98 4.78
N GLU A 217 -16.38 -5.92 3.85
CA GLU A 217 -17.28 -5.85 2.69
C GLU A 217 -18.73 -5.49 3.06
N PRO A 218 -19.35 -6.03 4.13
CA PRO A 218 -20.72 -5.65 4.49
C PRO A 218 -20.86 -4.15 4.83
N LEU A 219 -19.87 -3.56 5.50
CA LEU A 219 -19.91 -2.14 5.87
C LEU A 219 -19.66 -1.26 4.64
N LEU A 220 -18.70 -1.65 3.79
CA LEU A 220 -18.44 -0.96 2.53
C LEU A 220 -19.67 -0.99 1.62
N GLN A 221 -20.37 -2.12 1.53
CA GLN A 221 -21.59 -2.27 0.75
C GLN A 221 -22.67 -1.31 1.24
N VAL A 222 -22.89 -1.21 2.55
CA VAL A 222 -23.86 -0.26 3.11
C VAL A 222 -23.50 1.18 2.72
N LEU A 223 -22.24 1.60 2.89
CA LEU A 223 -21.82 2.96 2.52
C LEU A 223 -21.96 3.26 1.02
N THR A 224 -21.75 2.26 0.17
CA THR A 224 -21.68 2.44 -1.28
C THR A 224 -22.95 2.01 -2.02
N GLU A 225 -23.97 1.53 -1.32
CA GLU A 225 -25.26 1.18 -1.91
C GLU A 225 -26.02 2.42 -2.38
N GLY A 226 -26.46 2.42 -3.64
CA GLY A 226 -27.26 3.47 -4.26
C GLY A 226 -26.69 3.95 -5.60
N ARG A 227 -27.24 5.07 -6.09
CA ARG A 227 -26.67 5.78 -7.24
C ARG A 227 -25.41 6.51 -6.83
N PHE A 228 -24.40 6.50 -7.69
CA PHE A 228 -23.07 7.01 -7.36
C PHE A 228 -23.09 8.50 -6.94
N LEU A 229 -23.83 9.35 -7.64
CA LEU A 229 -23.94 10.77 -7.26
C LEU A 229 -24.71 11.00 -5.95
N GLU A 230 -25.65 10.13 -5.60
CA GLU A 230 -26.37 10.24 -4.34
C GLU A 230 -25.48 9.89 -3.14
N ILE A 231 -24.54 8.96 -3.33
CA ILE A 231 -23.58 8.56 -2.28
C ILE A 231 -22.29 9.38 -2.28
N ALA A 232 -22.09 10.29 -3.25
CA ALA A 232 -20.87 11.09 -3.39
C ALA A 232 -20.40 11.77 -2.08
N PRO A 233 -21.29 12.26 -1.18
CA PRO A 233 -20.87 12.86 0.08
C PRO A 233 -20.14 11.92 1.05
N VAL A 234 -20.22 10.59 0.88
CA VAL A 234 -19.43 9.60 1.64
C VAL A 234 -17.93 9.74 1.35
N PHE A 235 -17.57 10.18 0.15
CA PHE A 235 -16.20 10.43 -0.27
C PHE A 235 -15.66 11.72 0.35
N GLY A 236 -14.47 11.63 0.94
CA GLY A 236 -13.85 12.61 1.82
C GLY A 236 -14.46 12.67 3.23
N TYR A 237 -15.55 11.94 3.50
CA TYR A 237 -16.10 11.72 4.85
C TYR A 237 -15.52 10.45 5.48
N TYR A 238 -15.71 9.30 4.83
CA TYR A 238 -15.10 8.02 5.22
C TYR A 238 -14.15 7.50 4.12
N LEU A 239 -14.63 7.48 2.88
CA LEU A 239 -13.87 6.96 1.73
C LEU A 239 -13.04 8.05 1.08
N GLN A 240 -12.04 7.70 0.29
CA GLN A 240 -11.29 8.63 -0.55
C GLN A 240 -11.67 8.44 -2.01
N PHE A 241 -11.93 9.53 -2.71
CA PHE A 241 -12.06 9.52 -4.16
C PHE A 241 -10.68 9.70 -4.80
N PRO A 242 -10.26 8.82 -5.74
CA PRO A 242 -8.99 8.98 -6.42
C PRO A 242 -8.94 10.33 -7.16
N SER A 243 -7.97 11.16 -6.80
CA SER A 243 -7.73 12.46 -7.44
C SER A 243 -6.30 12.54 -7.95
N SER A 244 -6.13 13.19 -9.10
CA SER A 244 -4.82 13.51 -9.68
C SER A 244 -4.60 15.02 -9.78
N THR A 245 -5.54 15.83 -9.28
CA THR A 245 -5.58 17.27 -9.56
C THR A 245 -4.36 18.00 -9.00
N PHE A 246 -3.90 17.61 -7.81
CA PHE A 246 -2.73 18.22 -7.14
C PHE A 246 -1.46 17.39 -7.15
N HIS A 247 -1.53 16.12 -7.58
CA HIS A 247 -0.40 15.17 -7.51
C HIS A 247 0.23 15.06 -6.11
N ASP A 248 -0.62 15.05 -5.08
CA ASP A 248 -0.26 15.14 -3.67
C ASP A 248 -0.44 13.80 -2.92
N ALA A 249 -0.64 12.70 -3.64
CA ALA A 249 -0.72 11.35 -3.06
C ALA A 249 0.51 11.00 -2.20
N PHE A 250 1.64 11.65 -2.45
CA PHE A 250 2.91 11.47 -1.74
C PHE A 250 3.40 12.76 -1.06
N TRP A 251 2.47 13.59 -0.58
CA TRP A 251 2.74 14.91 0.01
C TRP A 251 3.78 14.93 1.13
N ASP A 252 3.98 13.81 1.82
CA ASP A 252 4.92 13.69 2.94
C ASP A 252 6.16 12.86 2.61
N GLU A 253 6.49 12.60 1.34
CA GLU A 253 7.74 11.93 0.95
C GLU A 253 8.97 12.83 1.14
N ASP A 254 9.35 13.04 2.40
CA ASP A 254 10.41 13.91 2.91
C ASP A 254 11.68 13.14 3.34
N TYR A 255 11.91 11.95 2.78
CA TYR A 255 13.05 11.10 3.17
C TYR A 255 14.39 11.81 2.94
N ASP A 256 15.19 11.83 4.00
CA ASP A 256 16.54 12.35 4.03
C ASP A 256 17.55 11.19 4.13
N GLU A 257 18.48 11.11 3.19
CA GLU A 257 19.53 10.08 3.12
C GLU A 257 20.49 10.07 4.33
N SER A 258 20.50 11.13 5.14
CA SER A 258 21.25 11.18 6.40
C SER A 258 20.65 10.26 7.48
N LYS A 259 19.36 9.93 7.38
CA LYS A 259 18.64 9.09 8.33
C LYS A 259 18.61 7.65 7.85
N SER A 260 18.53 6.70 8.78
CA SER A 260 18.20 5.33 8.38
C SER A 260 16.73 5.24 7.92
N PRO A 261 16.38 4.40 6.93
CA PRO A 261 15.00 4.20 6.49
C PRO A 261 14.05 3.89 7.66
N ARG A 262 14.50 3.04 8.59
CA ARG A 262 13.74 2.71 9.80
C ARG A 262 13.52 3.94 10.69
N ALA A 263 14.55 4.74 10.97
CA ALA A 263 14.38 5.94 11.80
C ALA A 263 13.45 6.97 11.15
N TRP A 264 13.53 7.14 9.83
CA TRP A 264 12.60 7.98 9.09
C TRP A 264 11.16 7.47 9.19
N MET A 265 10.90 6.18 8.92
CA MET A 265 9.55 5.60 9.07
C MET A 265 9.00 5.77 10.49
N ARG A 266 9.85 5.56 11.53
CA ARG A 266 9.45 5.80 12.92
C ARG A 266 9.02 7.24 13.17
N SER A 267 9.68 8.22 12.56
CA SER A 267 9.32 9.63 12.72
C SER A 267 7.90 9.95 12.21
N LYS A 268 7.38 9.17 11.26
CA LYS A 268 6.06 9.40 10.64
C LYS A 268 4.89 9.17 11.58
N TYR A 269 4.98 8.16 12.44
CA TYR A 269 3.93 7.84 13.40
C TYR A 269 4.19 8.38 14.81
N LEU A 270 5.35 8.99 15.07
CA LEU A 270 5.68 9.60 16.37
C LEU A 270 5.39 11.11 16.43
N LYS A 271 5.33 11.79 15.30
CA LYS A 271 4.99 13.22 15.23
C LYS A 271 3.48 13.45 15.24
N GLN A 272 3.06 14.67 15.58
CA GLN A 272 1.66 15.07 15.40
C GLN A 272 1.30 15.04 13.92
N TYR A 273 0.29 14.27 13.56
CA TYR A 273 -0.16 14.19 12.17
C TYR A 273 -1.03 15.38 11.79
N LYS A 274 -0.68 15.96 10.64
CA LYS A 274 -1.46 16.95 9.91
C LYS A 274 -1.32 16.61 8.44
N TYR A 275 -2.44 16.36 7.76
CA TYR A 275 -2.46 16.15 6.32
C TYR A 275 -1.97 17.41 5.60
N GLY A 276 -1.00 17.26 4.70
CA GLY A 276 -0.41 18.36 3.94
C GLY A 276 -0.90 18.47 2.49
N GLY A 277 -1.74 17.54 2.03
CA GLY A 277 -2.34 17.58 0.72
C GLY A 277 -3.71 18.28 0.69
N PHE A 278 -4.42 18.06 -0.42
CA PHE A 278 -5.72 18.60 -0.79
C PHE A 278 -6.71 17.47 -1.15
N SER A 279 -6.22 16.40 -1.78
CA SER A 279 -7.05 15.34 -2.39
C SER A 279 -7.92 14.55 -1.41
N GLU A 280 -7.62 14.59 -0.11
CA GLU A 280 -8.42 13.91 0.90
C GLU A 280 -9.55 14.79 1.47
N TYR A 281 -9.47 16.13 1.38
CA TYR A 281 -10.52 16.99 1.95
C TYR A 281 -11.89 16.72 1.32
N TRP A 282 -12.93 16.79 2.16
CA TRP A 282 -14.29 16.47 1.74
C TRP A 282 -14.73 17.28 0.53
N ILE A 283 -14.54 18.60 0.57
CA ILE A 283 -14.97 19.49 -0.50
C ILE A 283 -14.19 19.28 -1.81
N GLU A 284 -12.93 18.83 -1.75
CA GLU A 284 -12.17 18.48 -2.95
C GLU A 284 -12.71 17.21 -3.60
N ASN A 285 -13.02 16.19 -2.79
CA ASN A 285 -13.62 14.95 -3.28
C ASN A 285 -14.94 15.23 -4.00
N GLN A 286 -15.78 16.10 -3.43
CA GLN A 286 -17.04 16.51 -4.07
C GLN A 286 -16.80 17.26 -5.39
N ALA A 287 -15.80 18.16 -5.44
CA ALA A 287 -15.48 18.90 -6.65
C ALA A 287 -14.91 18.00 -7.76
N GLU A 288 -14.05 17.03 -7.42
CA GLU A 288 -13.49 16.06 -8.38
C GLU A 288 -14.56 15.12 -8.94
N ILE A 289 -15.49 14.63 -8.11
CA ILE A 289 -16.63 13.82 -8.55
C ILE A 289 -17.52 14.62 -9.51
N GLN A 290 -17.82 15.88 -9.18
CA GLN A 290 -18.58 16.76 -10.08
C GLN A 290 -17.83 16.94 -11.40
N ASP A 291 -16.52 17.20 -11.40
CA ASP A 291 -15.74 17.31 -12.63
C ASP A 291 -15.74 16.05 -13.47
N LEU A 292 -15.64 14.88 -12.84
CA LEU A 292 -15.70 13.62 -13.55
C LEU A 292 -17.06 13.43 -14.22
N ALA A 293 -18.16 13.75 -13.51
CA ALA A 293 -19.51 13.69 -14.07
C ALA A 293 -19.70 14.61 -15.28
N HIS A 294 -19.09 15.81 -15.26
CA HIS A 294 -19.11 16.73 -16.40
C HIS A 294 -18.25 16.24 -17.57
N ARG A 295 -17.08 15.66 -17.29
CA ARG A 295 -16.17 15.13 -18.33
C ARG A 295 -16.72 13.88 -19.00
N ILE A 296 -17.44 13.03 -18.26
CA ILE A 296 -17.92 11.73 -18.71
C ILE A 296 -19.43 11.62 -18.45
N PRO A 297 -20.28 12.35 -19.20
CA PRO A 297 -21.73 12.34 -18.95
C PRO A 297 -22.40 10.99 -19.23
N MET A 298 -21.74 10.11 -20.01
CA MET A 298 -22.19 8.77 -20.36
C MET A 298 -21.07 7.75 -20.11
N LEU A 299 -21.33 6.72 -19.30
CA LEU A 299 -20.41 5.61 -19.07
C LEU A 299 -20.76 4.40 -19.92
N THR A 300 -19.72 3.71 -20.37
CA THR A 300 -19.81 2.39 -20.99
C THR A 300 -19.56 1.33 -19.93
N VAL A 301 -20.63 0.66 -19.47
CA VAL A 301 -20.52 -0.38 -18.44
C VAL A 301 -20.31 -1.74 -19.12
N PRO A 302 -19.21 -2.45 -18.83
CA PRO A 302 -18.95 -3.76 -19.40
C PRO A 302 -19.91 -4.83 -18.82
N PRO A 303 -20.17 -5.93 -19.54
CA PRO A 303 -21.00 -7.00 -19.02
C PRO A 303 -20.34 -7.69 -17.82
N PHE A 304 -21.13 -7.99 -16.78
CA PHE A 304 -20.68 -8.59 -15.52
C PHE A 304 -19.98 -9.97 -15.68
N ARG A 305 -20.21 -10.68 -16.80
CA ARG A 305 -19.53 -11.94 -17.14
C ARG A 305 -18.85 -11.86 -18.50
N LEU A 306 -17.51 -11.98 -18.52
CA LEU A 306 -16.67 -12.13 -19.72
C LEU A 306 -17.06 -13.31 -20.63
N LYS A 307 -17.91 -14.24 -20.15
CA LYS A 307 -18.30 -15.47 -20.87
C LYS A 307 -19.55 -15.31 -21.75
N GLU A 308 -20.29 -14.20 -21.67
CA GLU A 308 -21.45 -13.98 -22.53
C GLU A 308 -21.18 -12.85 -23.53
N LYS A 309 -21.65 -13.01 -24.77
CA LYS A 309 -21.61 -11.99 -25.83
C LYS A 309 -22.63 -10.85 -25.57
N VAL A 310 -22.68 -10.34 -24.35
CA VAL A 310 -23.54 -9.21 -23.98
C VAL A 310 -22.83 -7.92 -24.39
N LYS A 311 -23.54 -7.05 -25.12
CA LYS A 311 -22.98 -5.76 -25.53
C LYS A 311 -22.86 -4.84 -24.30
N PRO A 312 -21.78 -4.05 -24.18
CA PRO A 312 -21.66 -3.02 -23.15
C PRO A 312 -22.86 -2.08 -23.17
N ARG A 313 -23.33 -1.67 -21.99
CA ARG A 313 -24.48 -0.78 -21.82
C ARG A 313 -24.01 0.66 -21.66
N GLN A 314 -24.71 1.60 -22.30
CA GLN A 314 -24.52 3.03 -22.08
C GLN A 314 -25.43 3.51 -20.95
N VAL A 315 -24.85 4.20 -19.97
CA VAL A 315 -25.55 4.67 -18.77
C VAL A 315 -25.19 6.13 -18.54
N ARG A 316 -26.16 6.97 -18.19
CA ARG A 316 -25.87 8.34 -17.80
C ARG A 316 -25.14 8.34 -16.45
N PHE A 317 -24.18 9.24 -16.27
CA PHE A 317 -23.41 9.31 -15.03
C PHE A 317 -24.31 9.53 -13.80
N GLU A 318 -25.39 10.30 -13.93
CA GLU A 318 -26.34 10.54 -12.83
C GLU A 318 -27.20 9.33 -12.43
N ASP A 319 -27.25 8.32 -13.31
CA ASP A 319 -28.09 7.13 -13.14
C ASP A 319 -27.25 5.88 -12.84
N VAL A 320 -25.92 6.00 -12.83
CA VAL A 320 -25.01 4.86 -12.61
C VAL A 320 -25.03 4.45 -11.14
N SER A 321 -25.14 3.15 -10.88
CA SER A 321 -24.89 2.63 -9.53
C SER A 321 -23.39 2.68 -9.20
N SER A 322 -23.04 2.69 -7.92
CA SER A 322 -21.64 2.68 -7.48
C SER A 322 -20.87 1.49 -8.02
N ARG A 323 -21.50 0.31 -8.09
CA ARG A 323 -20.88 -0.90 -8.64
C ARG A 323 -20.58 -0.74 -10.14
N GLU A 324 -21.54 -0.26 -10.91
CA GLU A 324 -21.36 -0.04 -12.35
C GLU A 324 -20.30 1.02 -12.63
N PHE A 325 -20.21 2.05 -11.79
CA PHE A 325 -19.17 3.06 -11.87
C PHE A 325 -17.78 2.46 -11.69
N LEU A 326 -17.59 1.65 -10.63
CA LEU A 326 -16.33 0.94 -10.36
C LEU A 326 -15.96 -0.05 -11.46
N ASP A 327 -16.94 -0.72 -12.07
CA ASP A 327 -16.71 -1.65 -13.17
C ASP A 327 -16.39 -0.93 -14.49
N ALA A 328 -16.81 0.34 -14.65
CA ALA A 328 -16.65 1.11 -15.88
C ALA A 328 -15.38 1.97 -15.92
N ILE A 329 -14.85 2.40 -14.78
CA ILE A 329 -13.71 3.32 -14.69
C ILE A 329 -12.54 2.66 -13.95
N ALA A 330 -11.38 2.67 -14.61
CA ALA A 330 -10.10 2.40 -13.96
C ALA A 330 -9.50 3.71 -13.44
N PHE A 331 -8.91 3.66 -12.26
CA PHE A 331 -8.27 4.80 -11.62
C PHE A 331 -6.79 4.52 -11.40
N ASP A 332 -5.93 5.36 -11.97
CA ASP A 332 -4.48 5.17 -11.91
C ASP A 332 -3.92 5.41 -10.50
N ASN A 333 -4.60 6.25 -9.70
CA ASN A 333 -4.10 6.74 -8.41
C ASN A 333 -4.74 6.07 -7.19
N GLY A 334 -5.53 5.01 -7.36
CA GLY A 334 -6.17 4.33 -6.25
C GLY A 334 -7.52 3.75 -6.62
N VAL A 335 -8.26 3.26 -5.62
CA VAL A 335 -9.58 2.67 -5.79
C VAL A 335 -10.59 3.41 -4.90
N PRO A 336 -11.82 3.69 -5.36
CA PRO A 336 -12.82 4.43 -4.58
C PRO A 336 -13.43 3.63 -3.42
N ASP A 337 -12.91 2.44 -3.12
CA ASP A 337 -13.29 1.64 -1.95
C ASP A 337 -12.31 1.83 -0.76
N ALA A 338 -11.28 2.66 -0.93
CA ALA A 338 -10.30 2.96 0.11
C ALA A 338 -10.86 3.97 1.13
N LEU A 339 -10.57 3.74 2.40
CA LEU A 339 -10.75 4.73 3.46
C LEU A 339 -9.75 5.88 3.28
N LYS A 340 -10.19 7.09 3.62
CA LYS A 340 -9.34 8.27 3.68
C LYS A 340 -8.33 8.15 4.82
N GLU A 341 -7.05 8.34 4.53
CA GLU A 341 -5.98 8.08 5.49
C GLU A 341 -5.84 9.14 6.59
N SER A 342 -6.43 10.32 6.41
CA SER A 342 -6.48 11.34 7.45
C SER A 342 -7.39 10.98 8.62
N LEU A 343 -8.26 9.97 8.49
CA LEU A 343 -9.14 9.53 9.56
C LEU A 343 -8.32 9.10 10.78
N ARG A 344 -8.74 9.55 11.97
CA ARG A 344 -8.20 9.04 13.23
C ARG A 344 -8.80 7.67 13.54
N LEU A 345 -8.08 6.82 14.26
CA LEU A 345 -8.62 5.53 14.71
C LEU A 345 -9.92 5.70 15.50
N SER A 346 -10.01 6.71 16.36
CA SER A 346 -11.24 7.05 17.10
C SER A 346 -12.43 7.50 16.24
N GLU A 347 -12.21 7.81 14.95
CA GLU A 347 -13.23 8.22 13.99
C GLU A 347 -13.71 7.05 13.13
N ILE A 348 -13.06 5.89 13.20
CA ILE A 348 -13.39 4.72 12.37
C ILE A 348 -13.57 3.43 13.18
N LEU A 349 -12.78 3.23 14.24
CA LEU A 349 -12.80 2.05 15.11
C LEU A 349 -13.44 2.33 16.49
N SER A 350 -14.26 1.41 16.96
CA SER A 350 -14.85 1.39 18.32
C SER A 350 -15.29 -0.02 18.68
N LEU A 351 -15.19 -0.42 19.96
CA LEU A 351 -15.78 -1.68 20.43
C LEU A 351 -17.32 -1.68 20.34
N TYR A 352 -17.89 -0.48 20.33
CA TYR A 352 -19.31 -0.23 20.15
C TYR A 352 -19.45 0.78 19.00
N PRO A 353 -19.38 0.33 17.74
CA PRO A 353 -19.49 1.21 16.58
C PRO A 353 -20.88 1.84 16.53
N SER A 354 -20.95 3.03 15.92
CA SER A 354 -22.21 3.71 15.65
C SER A 354 -22.96 3.00 14.53
N ASP A 355 -24.28 3.14 14.52
CA ASP A 355 -25.13 2.58 13.47
C ASP A 355 -24.73 3.14 12.10
N ILE A 356 -24.28 2.26 11.20
CA ILE A 356 -23.69 2.67 9.93
C ILE A 356 -24.69 3.35 8.98
N GLU A 357 -25.98 3.00 9.03
CA GLU A 357 -27.02 3.63 8.21
C GLU A 357 -27.27 5.06 8.67
N LYS A 358 -27.31 5.27 9.99
CA LYS A 358 -27.39 6.60 10.58
C LYS A 358 -26.18 7.46 10.23
N GLU A 359 -24.98 6.90 10.31
CA GLU A 359 -23.75 7.65 9.99
C GLU A 359 -23.61 7.91 8.48
N LYS A 360 -24.05 6.98 7.62
CA LYS A 360 -24.21 7.21 6.18
C LYS A 360 -25.16 8.38 5.93
N ALA A 361 -26.37 8.35 6.50
CA ALA A 361 -27.34 9.44 6.35
C ALA A 361 -26.78 10.79 6.82
N THR A 362 -25.97 10.79 7.88
CA THR A 362 -25.27 11.99 8.34
C THR A 362 -24.28 12.50 7.30
N ALA A 363 -23.46 11.63 6.70
CA ALA A 363 -22.57 12.00 5.60
C ALA A 363 -23.33 12.55 4.39
N LEU A 364 -24.45 11.92 4.01
CA LEU A 364 -25.30 12.37 2.89
C LEU A 364 -25.95 13.74 3.13
N SER A 365 -26.13 14.14 4.39
CA SER A 365 -26.68 15.44 4.76
C SER A 365 -25.67 16.59 4.75
N ALA A 366 -24.41 16.34 4.38
CA ALA A 366 -23.35 17.34 4.35
C ALA A 366 -23.68 18.50 3.38
N ASP A 367 -23.36 19.73 3.78
CA ASP A 367 -23.65 20.94 3.03
C ASP A 367 -22.76 21.06 1.77
N THR A 368 -23.35 20.83 0.60
CA THR A 368 -22.68 20.89 -0.71
C THR A 368 -22.74 22.27 -1.37
N SER A 369 -23.34 23.29 -0.73
CA SER A 369 -23.55 24.62 -1.32
C SER A 369 -22.26 25.33 -1.75
N ALA A 370 -21.15 25.05 -1.08
CA ALA A 370 -19.86 25.68 -1.37
C ALA A 370 -19.01 24.95 -2.41
N VAL A 371 -19.41 23.75 -2.86
CA VAL A 371 -18.58 22.93 -3.76
C VAL A 371 -18.27 23.68 -5.06
N GLY A 372 -19.27 24.33 -5.66
CA GLY A 372 -19.08 25.12 -6.89
C GLY A 372 -18.15 26.33 -6.70
N LEU A 373 -18.23 27.02 -5.56
CA LEU A 373 -17.35 28.14 -5.23
C LEU A 373 -15.91 27.68 -4.96
N TYR A 374 -15.75 26.57 -4.23
CA TYR A 374 -14.45 25.97 -3.99
C TYR A 374 -13.79 25.55 -5.30
N LYS A 375 -14.54 24.87 -6.16
CA LYS A 375 -14.10 24.49 -7.51
C LYS A 375 -13.62 25.70 -8.31
N HIS A 376 -14.34 26.82 -8.28
CA HIS A 376 -13.93 28.04 -8.99
C HIS A 376 -12.53 28.52 -8.55
N TYR A 377 -12.27 28.57 -7.25
CA TYR A 377 -10.94 28.95 -6.74
C TYR A 377 -9.87 27.90 -7.05
N ARG A 378 -10.22 26.62 -6.96
CA ARG A 378 -9.33 25.51 -7.33
C ARG A 378 -8.90 25.61 -8.79
N ASP A 379 -9.82 25.86 -9.69
CA ASP A 379 -9.54 25.97 -11.12
C ASP A 379 -8.58 27.13 -11.40
N ILE A 380 -8.70 28.26 -10.68
CA ILE A 380 -7.74 29.39 -10.73
C ILE A 380 -6.35 28.94 -10.25
N VAL A 381 -6.27 28.28 -9.09
CA VAL A 381 -4.99 27.79 -8.53
C VAL A 381 -4.30 26.84 -9.49
N VAL A 382 -5.05 25.88 -10.05
CA VAL A 382 -4.53 24.90 -11.01
C VAL A 382 -4.12 25.57 -12.32
N SER A 383 -4.91 26.51 -12.84
CA SER A 383 -4.58 27.22 -14.08
C SER A 383 -3.31 28.04 -13.94
N GLU A 384 -3.17 28.80 -12.85
CA GLU A 384 -1.98 29.60 -12.56
C GLU A 384 -0.75 28.71 -12.32
N ALA A 385 -0.91 27.59 -11.60
CA ALA A 385 0.19 26.66 -11.35
C ALA A 385 0.76 26.05 -12.65
N ARG A 386 -0.10 25.82 -13.66
CA ARG A 386 0.25 25.20 -14.95
C ARG A 386 0.82 26.17 -15.99
N GLN A 387 0.75 27.48 -15.77
CA GLN A 387 1.33 28.46 -16.70
C GLN A 387 2.87 28.33 -16.71
N LYS A 388 3.43 27.78 -17.79
CA LYS A 388 4.88 27.53 -17.93
C LYS A 388 5.69 28.72 -18.48
N ARG A 389 5.03 29.76 -19.00
CA ARG A 389 5.67 30.79 -19.85
C ARG A 389 5.43 32.24 -19.45
N ALA A 390 4.56 32.50 -18.46
CA ALA A 390 4.28 33.84 -17.95
C ALA A 390 4.53 33.87 -16.43
N PRO A 391 4.90 35.03 -15.85
CA PRO A 391 4.89 35.19 -14.39
C PRO A 391 3.47 34.94 -13.89
N ARG A 392 3.33 34.10 -12.85
CA ARG A 392 2.04 33.87 -12.18
C ARG A 392 1.50 35.19 -11.66
N ASP A 393 0.19 35.39 -11.74
CA ASP A 393 -0.44 36.45 -10.95
C ASP A 393 -0.49 36.00 -9.49
N GLU A 394 0.59 36.32 -8.76
CA GLU A 394 0.79 35.89 -7.39
C GLU A 394 -0.33 36.36 -6.45
N SER A 395 -0.94 37.51 -6.74
CA SER A 395 -2.06 38.05 -5.97
C SER A 395 -3.31 37.21 -6.16
N THR A 396 -3.66 36.92 -7.42
CA THR A 396 -4.83 36.09 -7.77
C THR A 396 -4.66 34.66 -7.26
N TYR A 397 -3.49 34.05 -7.47
CA TYR A 397 -3.16 32.72 -6.95
C TYR A 397 -3.28 32.67 -5.42
N THR A 398 -2.62 33.59 -4.70
CA THR A 398 -2.64 33.64 -3.23
C THR A 398 -4.05 33.87 -2.70
N HIS A 399 -4.84 34.72 -3.35
CA HIS A 399 -6.23 34.94 -2.98
C HIS A 399 -7.04 33.65 -3.13
N ALA A 400 -7.00 33.02 -4.30
CA ALA A 400 -7.76 31.79 -4.58
C ALA A 400 -7.35 30.65 -3.63
N PHE A 401 -6.05 30.46 -3.41
CA PHE A 401 -5.53 29.46 -2.48
C PHE A 401 -6.05 29.67 -1.04
N ARG A 402 -6.01 30.91 -0.54
CA ARG A 402 -6.54 31.24 0.80
C ARG A 402 -8.06 31.01 0.91
N GLN A 403 -8.81 31.23 -0.17
CA GLN A 403 -10.24 30.94 -0.17
C GLN A 403 -10.50 29.43 -0.15
N MET A 404 -9.72 28.64 -0.90
CA MET A 404 -9.78 27.18 -0.84
C MET A 404 -9.54 26.66 0.58
N GLU A 405 -8.46 27.07 1.24
CA GLU A 405 -8.15 26.63 2.62
C GLU A 405 -9.27 26.98 3.61
N LYS A 406 -9.86 28.17 3.47
CA LYS A 406 -10.99 28.61 4.31
C LYS A 406 -12.22 27.72 4.09
N LEU A 407 -12.55 27.44 2.84
CA LEU A 407 -13.70 26.59 2.48
C LEU A 407 -13.46 25.15 2.94
N GLN A 408 -12.30 24.56 2.69
CA GLN A 408 -11.93 23.25 3.20
C GLN A 408 -12.15 23.16 4.71
N LYS A 409 -11.51 24.05 5.48
CA LYS A 409 -11.61 24.04 6.94
C LYS A 409 -13.05 24.20 7.45
N LYS A 410 -13.88 24.98 6.75
CA LYS A 410 -15.27 25.24 7.14
C LYS A 410 -16.17 24.04 6.88
N TYR A 411 -15.96 23.34 5.77
CA TYR A 411 -16.83 22.27 5.28
C TYR A 411 -16.32 20.86 5.59
N GLU A 412 -15.10 20.73 6.11
CA GLU A 412 -14.55 19.46 6.53
C GLU A 412 -15.38 18.84 7.67
N PRO A 413 -15.80 17.56 7.55
CA PRO A 413 -16.51 16.85 8.61
C PRO A 413 -15.69 16.81 9.91
N ASN A 414 -16.24 17.35 11.00
CA ASN A 414 -15.57 17.42 12.31
C ASN A 414 -16.19 16.50 13.37
N ALA A 415 -17.29 15.82 13.03
CA ALA A 415 -18.09 15.00 13.94
C ALA A 415 -18.20 13.53 13.47
N VAL A 416 -17.24 13.07 12.66
CA VAL A 416 -17.16 11.68 12.17
C VAL A 416 -17.18 10.68 13.34
N LYS A 417 -17.97 9.62 13.19
CA LYS A 417 -18.18 8.59 14.21
C LYS A 417 -17.59 7.25 13.77
N PRO A 418 -17.06 6.46 14.70
CA PRO A 418 -16.54 5.14 14.38
C PRO A 418 -17.68 4.19 14.00
N ILE A 419 -17.49 3.45 12.91
CA ILE A 419 -18.50 2.55 12.32
C ILE A 419 -18.02 1.09 12.23
N ALA A 420 -16.79 0.79 12.65
CA ALA A 420 -16.19 -0.53 12.53
C ALA A 420 -15.52 -1.00 13.83
N THR A 421 -15.38 -2.31 13.96
CA THR A 421 -14.51 -2.97 14.98
C THR A 421 -13.22 -3.48 14.38
N GLU A 422 -13.18 -3.61 13.05
CA GLU A 422 -12.06 -4.16 12.30
C GLU A 422 -11.88 -3.44 10.97
N LEU A 423 -10.67 -3.49 10.42
CA LEU A 423 -10.31 -2.96 9.11
C LEU A 423 -9.44 -3.97 8.36
N HIS A 424 -9.39 -3.86 7.05
CA HIS A 424 -8.44 -4.56 6.20
C HIS A 424 -7.39 -3.57 5.70
N TYR A 425 -6.13 -3.95 5.76
CA TYR A 425 -5.04 -3.18 5.18
C TYR A 425 -4.40 -4.00 4.06
N ARG A 426 -4.33 -3.42 2.86
CA ARG A 426 -3.63 -4.04 1.73
C ARG A 426 -2.36 -3.28 1.46
N TYR A 427 -1.31 -4.01 1.14
CA TYR A 427 0.00 -3.46 0.83
C TYR A 427 0.65 -4.28 -0.28
N ASP A 428 1.32 -3.59 -1.20
CA ASP A 428 1.91 -4.19 -2.39
C ASP A 428 0.86 -4.89 -3.26
N TYR A 429 0.25 -4.17 -4.21
CA TYR A 429 -0.71 -4.79 -5.14
C TYR A 429 -0.06 -5.82 -6.10
N GLY A 430 1.27 -5.90 -6.11
CA GLY A 430 2.06 -6.93 -6.76
C GLY A 430 1.99 -8.26 -5.99
N ASP A 431 2.53 -8.28 -4.77
CA ASP A 431 2.54 -9.48 -3.91
C ASP A 431 1.17 -9.77 -3.28
N GLY A 432 0.40 -8.73 -2.97
CA GLY A 432 -0.95 -8.79 -2.44
C GLY A 432 -1.01 -9.00 -0.92
N TRP A 433 -0.11 -8.39 -0.14
CA TRP A 433 -0.14 -8.55 1.32
C TRP A 433 -1.41 -7.96 1.92
N GLU A 434 -2.07 -8.75 2.76
CA GLU A 434 -3.27 -8.33 3.49
C GLU A 434 -3.05 -8.50 5.01
N VAL A 435 -3.36 -7.46 5.77
CA VAL A 435 -3.34 -7.46 7.24
C VAL A 435 -4.74 -7.16 7.75
N ASP A 436 -5.28 -8.09 8.54
CA ASP A 436 -6.52 -7.89 9.29
C ASP A 436 -6.21 -7.12 10.58
N ILE A 437 -6.91 -6.02 10.79
CA ILE A 437 -6.72 -5.10 11.91
C ILE A 437 -7.97 -5.18 12.79
N THR A 438 -7.87 -5.78 13.97
CA THR A 438 -8.99 -5.92 14.90
C THR A 438 -8.79 -5.06 16.13
N LEU A 439 -9.79 -4.26 16.52
CA LEU A 439 -9.80 -3.57 17.81
C LEU A 439 -10.15 -4.56 18.93
N VAL A 440 -9.22 -4.77 19.87
CA VAL A 440 -9.37 -5.75 20.95
C VAL A 440 -9.84 -5.10 22.25
N ARG A 441 -9.26 -3.95 22.60
CA ARG A 441 -9.55 -3.23 23.86
C ARG A 441 -9.44 -1.72 23.68
N GLU A 442 -10.20 -0.99 24.47
CA GLU A 442 -10.10 0.46 24.62
C GLU A 442 -9.75 0.77 26.09
N PHE A 443 -8.84 1.71 26.33
CA PHE A 443 -8.37 2.09 27.66
C PHE A 443 -8.53 3.58 27.88
N GLY A 444 -9.31 3.98 28.89
CA GLY A 444 -9.49 5.40 29.22
C GLY A 444 -10.56 6.12 28.38
N LYS A 445 -11.23 5.41 27.47
CA LYS A 445 -12.35 5.96 26.70
C LYS A 445 -13.48 6.36 27.65
N ASP A 446 -14.13 7.48 27.37
CA ASP A 446 -15.20 8.04 28.21
C ASP A 446 -14.82 8.19 29.69
N ASN A 447 -13.54 8.51 29.96
CA ASN A 447 -12.95 8.66 31.30
C ASN A 447 -13.01 7.39 32.16
N GLN A 448 -13.06 6.20 31.53
CA GLN A 448 -12.92 4.94 32.25
C GLN A 448 -11.53 4.80 32.89
N ILE A 449 -11.45 4.01 33.96
CA ILE A 449 -10.18 3.74 34.65
C ILE A 449 -9.22 2.99 33.71
N VAL A 450 -7.95 3.39 33.72
CA VAL A 450 -6.88 2.70 32.98
C VAL A 450 -6.16 1.76 33.94
N ASP A 451 -6.44 0.47 33.83
CA ASP A 451 -5.89 -0.60 34.66
C ASP A 451 -4.61 -1.25 34.10
N ASN A 452 -4.14 -0.77 32.94
CA ASN A 452 -2.99 -1.29 32.23
C ASN A 452 -1.87 -0.24 32.16
N GLU A 453 -0.72 -0.53 32.77
CA GLU A 453 0.43 0.39 32.83
C GLU A 453 0.97 0.76 31.44
N THR A 454 0.97 -0.19 30.50
CA THR A 454 1.44 0.08 29.12
C THR A 454 0.46 1.01 28.41
N ALA A 455 -0.84 0.81 28.55
CA ALA A 455 -1.84 1.71 28.01
C ALA A 455 -1.75 3.11 28.64
N ALA A 456 -1.55 3.21 29.96
CA ALA A 456 -1.34 4.49 30.64
C ALA A 456 -0.11 5.23 30.07
N LYS A 457 0.98 4.50 29.80
CA LYS A 457 2.17 5.05 29.14
C LYS A 457 1.90 5.50 27.71
N VAL A 458 1.17 4.72 26.91
CA VAL A 458 0.77 5.12 25.54
C VAL A 458 -0.06 6.40 25.55
N ILE A 459 -1.00 6.53 26.50
CA ILE A 459 -1.82 7.74 26.67
C ILE A 459 -0.95 8.95 27.03
N ALA A 460 -0.03 8.78 28.00
CA ALA A 460 0.83 9.85 28.49
C ALA A 460 1.86 10.30 27.43
N ASP A 461 2.55 9.35 26.80
CA ASP A 461 3.65 9.64 25.87
C ASP A 461 3.15 9.90 24.44
N ARG A 462 1.90 9.50 24.12
CA ARG A 462 1.33 9.44 22.77
C ARG A 462 2.16 8.60 21.78
N LYS A 463 2.84 7.57 22.29
CA LYS A 463 3.71 6.69 21.49
C LYS A 463 3.15 5.28 21.49
N PRO A 464 3.05 4.62 20.32
CA PRO A 464 2.56 3.26 20.25
C PRO A 464 3.58 2.27 20.84
N ILE A 465 3.09 1.16 21.39
CA ILE A 465 3.92 0.10 21.98
C ILE A 465 3.44 -1.26 21.48
N CYS A 466 4.36 -2.08 20.94
CA CYS A 466 4.09 -3.46 20.59
C CYS A 466 4.26 -4.33 21.83
N ILE A 467 3.18 -5.02 22.23
CA ILE A 467 3.10 -5.79 23.47
C ILE A 467 3.30 -7.28 23.24
N ALA A 468 2.99 -7.78 22.04
CA ALA A 468 3.24 -9.16 21.65
C ALA A 468 3.48 -9.29 20.15
N LYS A 469 4.14 -10.38 19.76
CA LYS A 469 4.33 -10.77 18.37
C LYS A 469 4.28 -12.28 18.22
N ASP A 470 3.88 -12.73 17.04
CA ASP A 470 4.07 -14.10 16.57
C ASP A 470 4.74 -14.06 15.19
N GLY A 471 5.80 -14.83 15.01
CA GLY A 471 6.65 -14.78 13.81
C GLY A 471 7.73 -13.69 13.79
N LEU A 472 8.62 -13.82 12.80
CA LEU A 472 9.66 -12.85 12.43
C LEU A 472 9.10 -11.73 11.54
N HIS A 473 9.97 -10.79 11.16
CA HIS A 473 9.67 -9.86 10.07
C HIS A 473 9.60 -10.59 8.73
N VAL A 474 8.62 -10.20 7.92
CA VAL A 474 8.50 -10.59 6.50
C VAL A 474 9.34 -9.66 5.62
N LEU A 475 9.16 -9.74 4.31
CA LEU A 475 9.97 -9.01 3.34
C LEU A 475 9.11 -8.51 2.18
N ASP A 476 9.41 -7.31 1.69
CA ASP A 476 8.86 -6.81 0.42
C ASP A 476 9.33 -7.67 -0.77
N ASP A 477 8.57 -7.69 -1.86
CA ASP A 477 8.96 -8.30 -3.14
C ASP A 477 9.34 -9.80 -3.02
N CYS A 478 8.81 -10.52 -2.04
CA CYS A 478 9.10 -11.94 -1.85
C CYS A 478 8.01 -12.88 -2.35
N GLY A 479 6.87 -12.37 -2.81
CA GLY A 479 5.79 -13.15 -3.42
C GLY A 479 4.75 -13.66 -2.41
N HIS A 480 4.26 -12.77 -1.54
CA HIS A 480 3.29 -13.09 -0.48
C HIS A 480 3.81 -14.12 0.55
N VAL A 481 2.93 -14.64 1.42
CA VAL A 481 3.27 -15.61 2.46
C VAL A 481 3.95 -16.86 1.89
N HIS A 482 3.46 -17.39 0.77
CA HIS A 482 4.07 -18.57 0.12
C HIS A 482 5.49 -18.28 -0.36
N GLY A 483 5.73 -17.13 -0.97
CA GLY A 483 7.05 -16.73 -1.41
C GLY A 483 8.03 -16.49 -0.24
N TYR A 484 7.55 -15.96 0.89
CA TYR A 484 8.32 -15.90 2.12
C TYR A 484 8.69 -17.29 2.65
N ILE A 485 7.76 -18.25 2.61
CA ILE A 485 8.01 -19.65 2.99
C ILE A 485 9.04 -20.29 2.06
N ASP A 486 8.95 -20.08 0.75
CA ASP A 486 9.90 -20.59 -0.22
C ASP A 486 11.30 -19.98 -0.02
N MET A 487 11.38 -18.68 0.28
CA MET A 487 12.63 -18.01 0.66
C MET A 487 13.26 -18.69 1.89
N LEU A 488 12.50 -18.87 2.97
CA LEU A 488 12.98 -19.54 4.18
C LEU A 488 13.42 -20.99 3.89
N ARG A 489 12.64 -21.74 3.12
CA ARG A 489 12.99 -23.11 2.71
C ARG A 489 14.31 -23.13 1.95
N THR A 490 14.51 -22.22 1.01
CA THR A 490 15.74 -22.13 0.20
C THR A 490 16.95 -21.78 1.07
N ILE A 491 16.81 -20.81 1.98
CA ILE A 491 17.90 -20.37 2.88
C ILE A 491 18.35 -21.48 3.85
N HIS A 492 17.42 -22.30 4.33
CA HIS A 492 17.66 -23.26 5.41
C HIS A 492 17.76 -24.73 4.97
N GLU A 493 17.11 -25.10 3.87
CA GLU A 493 17.03 -26.48 3.38
C GLU A 493 17.51 -26.66 1.94
N GLY A 494 17.77 -25.55 1.21
CA GLY A 494 18.36 -25.57 -0.12
C GLY A 494 19.83 -25.96 -0.14
N ASP A 495 20.39 -26.18 -1.33
CA ASP A 495 21.82 -26.44 -1.46
C ASP A 495 22.67 -25.22 -1.06
N ARG A 496 23.96 -25.43 -0.85
CA ARG A 496 24.85 -24.39 -0.34
C ARG A 496 24.88 -23.13 -1.22
N ASN A 497 24.85 -23.28 -2.53
CA ASN A 497 24.95 -22.15 -3.45
C ASN A 497 23.62 -21.39 -3.49
N GLU A 498 22.50 -22.10 -3.66
CA GLU A 498 21.17 -21.50 -3.64
C GLU A 498 20.88 -20.78 -2.30
N ALA A 499 21.30 -21.38 -1.18
CA ALA A 499 21.13 -20.78 0.14
C ALA A 499 22.00 -19.52 0.34
N ILE A 500 23.18 -19.45 -0.26
CA ILE A 500 24.01 -18.24 -0.23
C ILE A 500 23.35 -17.14 -1.08
N GLU A 501 23.00 -17.45 -2.33
CA GLU A 501 22.38 -16.48 -3.25
C GLU A 501 21.08 -15.92 -2.70
N MET A 502 20.20 -16.78 -2.16
CA MET A 502 18.94 -16.35 -1.56
C MET A 502 19.15 -15.48 -0.32
N ARG A 503 20.16 -15.79 0.51
CA ARG A 503 20.48 -15.00 1.69
C ARG A 503 21.06 -13.63 1.31
N GLU A 504 21.88 -13.56 0.27
CA GLU A 504 22.40 -12.30 -0.27
C GLU A 504 21.27 -11.44 -0.84
N TRP A 505 20.37 -12.03 -1.63
CA TRP A 505 19.18 -11.36 -2.12
C TRP A 505 18.32 -10.83 -0.97
N ALA A 506 17.96 -11.67 0.00
CA ALA A 506 17.11 -11.29 1.12
C ALA A 506 17.74 -10.15 1.94
N ARG A 507 19.06 -10.22 2.22
CA ARG A 507 19.80 -9.13 2.88
C ARG A 507 19.80 -7.84 2.07
N GLY A 508 19.91 -7.93 0.75
CA GLY A 508 19.80 -6.78 -0.16
C GLY A 508 18.45 -6.07 -0.08
N GLN A 509 17.39 -6.81 0.26
CA GLN A 509 16.06 -6.27 0.52
C GLN A 509 15.83 -5.79 1.97
N GLY A 510 16.85 -5.90 2.84
CA GLY A 510 16.77 -5.50 4.24
C GLY A 510 16.37 -6.61 5.21
N TRP A 511 16.23 -7.86 4.75
CA TRP A 511 15.96 -8.99 5.63
C TRP A 511 17.19 -9.29 6.50
N THR A 512 16.98 -9.33 7.82
CA THR A 512 18.06 -9.60 8.78
C THR A 512 17.97 -10.99 9.41
N GLY A 513 16.80 -11.66 9.32
CA GLY A 513 16.52 -12.92 10.01
C GLY A 513 16.58 -12.82 11.53
N ARG A 514 16.72 -11.61 12.10
CA ARG A 514 16.84 -11.41 13.55
C ARG A 514 15.46 -11.42 14.20
N ASP A 515 15.39 -12.09 15.33
CA ASP A 515 14.24 -12.02 16.21
C ASP A 515 14.27 -10.72 17.02
N VAL A 516 13.37 -9.79 16.71
CA VAL A 516 13.25 -8.49 17.39
C VAL A 516 12.18 -8.60 18.46
N SER A 517 12.55 -8.43 19.73
CA SER A 517 11.59 -8.42 20.83
C SER A 517 10.51 -7.34 20.64
N PRO A 518 9.23 -7.59 20.98
CA PRO A 518 8.12 -6.64 20.80
C PRO A 518 8.43 -5.20 21.22
N LYS A 519 9.05 -5.01 22.40
CA LYS A 519 9.43 -3.70 22.96
C LYS A 519 10.40 -2.87 22.11
N HIS A 520 11.12 -3.48 21.16
CA HIS A 520 12.06 -2.80 20.27
C HIS A 520 11.56 -2.73 18.82
N MET A 521 10.35 -3.21 18.56
CA MET A 521 9.80 -3.30 17.22
C MET A 521 9.36 -1.92 16.71
N ILE A 522 8.47 -1.26 17.46
CA ILE A 522 7.85 0.03 17.07
C ILE A 522 8.22 1.19 17.97
#